data_AF-A0A8J4PQ60-F1
#
_entry.id   AF-A0A8J4PQ60-F1
#
_cell.length_a   1.000
_cell.length_b   1.000
_cell.length_c   1.000
_cell.angle_alpha   90.00
_cell.angle_beta   90.00
_cell.angle_gamma   90.00
#
_symmetry.space_group_name_H-M   'P 1'
#
loop_
_entity.id
_entity.type
_entity.pdbx_description
1 polymer ?
#
loop_
_entity_poly.entity_id
_entity_poly.type
_entity_poly.pdbx_seq_one_letter_code
_entity_poly.pdbx_strand_id
1 'polypeptide(L)'
;MISKLFKSFSLKNLTNGNSYNNNNLNRSTSTPNSFSIILSNQDDCINNDPTDSWWGSNNNNNNNNNNDTSFTISSYYSPLPSFILFDQLGDEIKLYILSFLSIKDLFHFAQTSKSMMHYAFDKVLWVERCRNQNGWSHGNDLYSKLSSTNLISYYHDKSFFSNDMKFQSIDANGNIPSKRYKHSATVFKDEIIYIGGQETDSKRFCDIVYYNTKTNKFTMPKIKGSIPKFSRHTAQLVNDKIYVYGGYNGMGTYYDLAIFDPIKKRWENILNQDLKGDIPLSRSNHTSVVIGDMMYIIGGNRSNKDGSHLLMDDMYCFDTKNKTWTNIVNPKGQVPCGRGGHCTETIDGKIYLFGGGVWDPSYQWTNRFNDLHIYNPTTNEWSKPDVRGDIVPMTSTFSISFVYGSFFYLFGGGSIESNSVTNQIYAFDTFTNNWQKLNFSSFPPKPRDMSTASVINNNVFIFGGYAGGAISYLDKITFDFIPKLVV
;
A
#
# COMPACT_ATOMS: atom_id res chain seq x y z
N MET A 1 2.83 -11.19 -9.00
CA MET A 1 1.42 -11.45 -9.36
C MET A 1 1.12 -11.13 -10.82
N ILE A 2 1.69 -10.04 -11.38
CA ILE A 2 1.55 -9.61 -12.78
C ILE A 2 2.16 -10.61 -13.81
N SER A 3 3.28 -11.27 -13.52
CA SER A 3 3.89 -12.23 -14.46
C SER A 3 3.06 -13.51 -14.71
N LYS A 4 2.13 -13.85 -13.80
CA LYS A 4 1.22 -15.00 -13.96
C LYS A 4 0.02 -14.68 -14.87
N LEU A 5 -0.39 -13.40 -14.95
CA LEU A 5 -1.46 -12.95 -15.84
C LEU A 5 -1.04 -13.05 -17.31
N PHE A 6 0.19 -12.64 -17.65
CA PHE A 6 0.70 -12.69 -19.03
C PHE A 6 0.94 -14.11 -19.56
N LYS A 7 1.36 -15.06 -18.71
CA LYS A 7 1.47 -16.48 -19.12
C LYS A 7 0.12 -17.11 -19.46
N SER A 8 -0.98 -16.63 -18.88
CA SER A 8 -2.33 -17.13 -19.18
C SER A 8 -2.90 -16.58 -20.49
N PHE A 9 -2.44 -15.40 -20.93
CA PHE A 9 -2.85 -14.76 -22.19
C PHE A 9 -2.38 -15.51 -23.43
N SER A 10 -1.22 -16.20 -23.35
CA SER A 10 -0.68 -16.98 -24.48
C SER A 10 -1.38 -18.34 -24.68
N LEU A 11 -2.11 -18.85 -23.69
CA LEU A 11 -2.67 -20.22 -23.72
C LEU A 11 -4.17 -20.28 -23.98
N LYS A 12 -4.93 -19.21 -23.75
CA LYS A 12 -6.41 -19.24 -23.85
C LYS A 12 -6.98 -19.02 -25.25
N ASN A 13 -6.18 -18.56 -26.22
CA ASN A 13 -6.68 -18.28 -27.58
C ASN A 13 -6.40 -19.40 -28.61
N LEU A 14 -5.96 -20.59 -28.18
CA LEU A 14 -5.62 -21.70 -29.08
C LEU A 14 -6.57 -22.91 -29.02
N THR A 15 -7.59 -22.91 -28.17
CA THR A 15 -8.51 -24.04 -28.06
C THR A 15 -9.94 -23.58 -27.87
N ASN A 16 -10.66 -23.42 -28.98
CA ASN A 16 -12.12 -23.60 -29.08
C ASN A 16 -12.53 -23.57 -30.56
N GLY A 17 -12.25 -24.65 -31.28
CA GLY A 17 -12.95 -24.98 -32.51
C GLY A 17 -13.96 -26.08 -32.19
N ASN A 18 -15.23 -25.71 -32.01
CA ASN A 18 -16.33 -26.68 -31.99
C ASN A 18 -16.78 -26.95 -33.42
N SER A 19 -16.84 -28.24 -33.74
CA SER A 19 -17.41 -28.83 -34.95
C SER A 19 -18.90 -28.49 -35.12
N TYR A 20 -19.36 -28.18 -36.33
CA TYR A 20 -20.52 -28.81 -37.01
C TYR A 20 -20.56 -28.46 -38.51
N ASN A 21 -21.12 -29.39 -39.28
CA ASN A 21 -20.99 -29.70 -40.72
C ASN A 21 -21.47 -28.69 -41.78
N ASN A 22 -20.75 -28.72 -42.92
CA ASN A 22 -21.13 -28.58 -44.35
C ASN A 22 -22.47 -27.96 -44.76
N ASN A 23 -22.42 -26.91 -45.60
CA ASN A 23 -22.85 -26.95 -47.01
C ASN A 23 -22.54 -25.64 -47.78
N ASN A 24 -22.31 -25.82 -49.08
CA ASN A 24 -21.97 -24.81 -50.11
C ASN A 24 -22.82 -23.53 -50.14
N LEU A 25 -22.20 -22.37 -50.41
CA LEU A 25 -22.44 -21.52 -51.60
C LEU A 25 -21.77 -20.13 -51.50
N ASN A 26 -21.25 -19.69 -52.65
CA ASN A 26 -20.66 -18.39 -52.95
C ASN A 26 -21.46 -17.17 -52.44
N ARG A 27 -20.78 -16.18 -51.86
CA ARG A 27 -20.70 -14.79 -52.40
C ARG A 27 -19.86 -13.87 -51.49
N SER A 28 -19.01 -13.12 -52.15
CA SER A 28 -18.25 -11.96 -51.69
C SER A 28 -19.12 -10.90 -50.97
N THR A 29 -18.61 -10.29 -49.91
CA THR A 29 -18.45 -8.82 -49.76
C THR A 29 -17.80 -8.45 -48.41
N SER A 30 -16.61 -7.88 -48.52
CA SER A 30 -15.88 -6.94 -47.64
C SER A 30 -16.45 -6.50 -46.28
N THR A 31 -15.65 -6.71 -45.23
CA THR A 31 -15.49 -5.78 -44.09
C THR A 31 -13.98 -5.61 -43.77
N PRO A 32 -13.47 -4.38 -43.58
CA PRO A 32 -12.09 -4.14 -43.17
C PRO A 32 -11.94 -3.91 -41.65
N ASN A 33 -10.70 -4.06 -41.18
CA ASN A 33 -10.11 -3.61 -39.91
C ASN A 33 -10.01 -4.64 -38.76
N SER A 34 -9.19 -5.67 -38.96
CA SER A 34 -8.30 -6.18 -37.91
C SER A 34 -6.98 -5.40 -37.94
N PHE A 35 -6.64 -4.71 -36.85
CA PHE A 35 -5.26 -4.27 -36.62
C PHE A 35 -4.48 -5.47 -36.06
N SER A 36 -3.76 -6.19 -36.93
CA SER A 36 -2.74 -7.15 -36.52
C SER A 36 -1.41 -6.43 -36.38
N ILE A 37 -0.84 -6.38 -35.17
CA ILE A 37 0.58 -6.07 -35.00
C ILE A 37 1.36 -7.28 -35.50
N ILE A 38 1.78 -7.24 -36.76
CA ILE A 38 2.79 -8.14 -37.32
C ILE A 38 4.13 -7.45 -37.08
N LEU A 39 4.96 -8.02 -36.21
CA LEU A 39 6.38 -7.68 -36.17
C LEU A 39 7.08 -8.59 -37.17
N SER A 40 7.26 -8.11 -38.40
CA SER A 40 8.15 -8.73 -39.38
C SER A 40 9.59 -8.32 -39.06
N ASN A 41 10.45 -9.28 -38.79
CA ASN A 41 11.89 -9.10 -38.97
C ASN A 41 12.16 -9.11 -40.48
N GLN A 42 12.59 -7.97 -41.03
CA GLN A 42 13.28 -7.94 -42.32
C GLN A 42 14.64 -7.29 -42.10
N ASP A 43 15.67 -8.14 -42.07
CA ASP A 43 17.00 -7.79 -42.54
C ASP A 43 16.95 -7.83 -44.07
N ASP A 44 16.88 -6.66 -44.71
CA ASP A 44 17.20 -6.53 -46.13
C ASP A 44 18.64 -6.04 -46.26
N CYS A 45 19.53 -6.97 -46.63
CA CYS A 45 20.85 -6.70 -47.14
C CYS A 45 20.75 -5.87 -48.43
N ILE A 46 21.31 -4.66 -48.44
CA ILE A 46 21.68 -3.96 -49.67
C ILE A 46 23.21 -3.94 -49.77
N ASN A 47 23.72 -4.81 -50.63
CA ASN A 47 25.01 -4.64 -51.29
C ASN A 47 24.94 -3.40 -52.17
N ASN A 48 25.93 -2.50 -52.04
CA ASN A 48 26.52 -1.75 -53.14
C ASN A 48 27.82 -1.10 -52.64
N ASP A 49 28.94 -1.77 -52.90
CA ASP A 49 30.27 -1.14 -52.92
C ASP A 49 30.34 -0.13 -54.09
N PRO A 50 30.99 1.03 -53.90
CA PRO A 50 31.46 1.85 -55.00
C PRO A 50 32.86 1.38 -55.45
N THR A 51 33.05 1.43 -56.77
CA THR A 51 34.30 1.15 -57.49
C THR A 51 35.46 2.09 -57.11
N ASP A 52 36.65 1.49 -57.19
CA ASP A 52 37.94 2.04 -57.57
C ASP A 52 38.78 2.90 -56.60
N SER A 53 39.84 2.23 -56.15
CA SER A 53 41.26 2.58 -56.37
C SER A 53 42.07 3.20 -55.21
N TRP A 54 43.16 2.48 -54.93
CA TRP A 54 44.56 2.95 -54.84
C TRP A 54 45.33 2.83 -53.50
N TRP A 55 46.48 2.11 -53.63
CA TRP A 55 47.62 1.85 -52.72
C TRP A 55 47.34 0.95 -51.49
N GLY A 56 48.09 -0.11 -51.21
CA GLY A 56 49.35 -0.62 -51.73
C GLY A 56 50.12 -1.32 -50.60
N SER A 57 50.77 -2.44 -50.95
CA SER A 57 51.93 -3.07 -50.28
C SER A 57 51.79 -3.88 -48.96
N ASN A 58 51.96 -5.19 -49.15
CA ASN A 58 53.00 -6.07 -48.59
C ASN A 58 52.90 -6.70 -47.18
N ASN A 59 52.94 -8.04 -47.26
CA ASN A 59 53.89 -8.97 -46.62
C ASN A 59 53.48 -9.77 -45.36
N ASN A 60 53.26 -11.06 -45.64
CA ASN A 60 54.01 -12.23 -45.16
C ASN A 60 53.91 -12.71 -43.69
N ASN A 61 53.50 -13.98 -43.63
CA ASN A 61 54.17 -15.12 -42.99
C ASN A 61 53.81 -15.55 -41.55
N ASN A 62 53.36 -16.80 -41.53
CA ASN A 62 53.89 -17.94 -40.76
C ASN A 62 53.35 -18.25 -39.35
N ASN A 63 52.78 -19.46 -39.32
CA ASN A 63 53.17 -20.61 -38.50
C ASN A 63 52.56 -20.85 -37.11
N ASN A 64 52.09 -22.11 -37.02
CA ASN A 64 52.31 -23.10 -35.97
C ASN A 64 51.34 -23.20 -34.77
N ASN A 65 50.61 -24.32 -34.83
CA ASN A 65 50.59 -25.44 -33.90
C ASN A 65 49.97 -25.31 -32.49
N ASN A 66 49.19 -26.36 -32.23
CA ASN A 66 48.94 -27.08 -30.98
C ASN A 66 47.72 -26.65 -30.14
N ASN A 67 46.70 -27.50 -30.26
CA ASN A 67 45.99 -28.19 -29.18
C ASN A 67 45.97 -27.51 -27.81
N ASP A 68 44.81 -26.94 -27.47
CA ASP A 68 44.22 -27.22 -26.16
C ASP A 68 42.70 -27.24 -26.26
N THR A 69 42.13 -28.36 -25.82
CA THR A 69 40.71 -28.57 -25.60
C THR A 69 40.20 -27.58 -24.56
N SER A 70 39.48 -26.55 -25.01
CA SER A 70 38.57 -25.79 -24.15
C SER A 70 37.17 -25.86 -24.75
N PHE A 71 36.28 -26.56 -24.06
CA PHE A 71 34.84 -26.46 -24.30
C PHE A 71 34.42 -25.03 -23.97
N THR A 72 34.34 -24.17 -24.96
CA THR A 72 33.58 -22.92 -24.84
C THR A 72 32.10 -23.27 -24.88
N ILE A 73 31.44 -23.25 -23.71
CA ILE A 73 30.01 -23.02 -23.64
C ILE A 73 29.82 -21.60 -24.20
N SER A 74 29.56 -21.49 -25.50
CA SER A 74 28.97 -20.28 -26.05
C SER A 74 27.59 -20.18 -25.41
N SER A 75 27.50 -19.28 -24.44
CA SER A 75 26.24 -18.86 -23.88
C SER A 75 25.43 -18.21 -25.00
N TYR A 76 24.54 -18.99 -25.62
CA TYR A 76 23.36 -18.44 -26.27
C TYR A 76 22.51 -17.80 -25.16
N TYR A 77 22.90 -16.61 -24.72
CA TYR A 77 21.97 -15.68 -24.13
C TYR A 77 21.02 -15.27 -25.25
N SER A 78 19.89 -15.98 -25.38
CA SER A 78 18.71 -15.33 -25.93
C SER A 78 18.54 -14.04 -25.13
N PRO A 79 18.45 -12.86 -25.77
CA PRO A 79 18.09 -11.67 -25.04
C PRO A 79 16.74 -11.95 -24.38
N LEU A 80 16.70 -11.81 -23.06
CA LEU A 80 15.43 -11.84 -22.33
C LEU A 80 14.46 -10.92 -23.09
N PRO A 81 13.21 -11.34 -23.36
CA PRO A 81 12.27 -10.48 -24.06
C PRO A 81 12.20 -9.16 -23.32
N SER A 82 12.41 -8.06 -24.03
CA SER A 82 12.28 -6.71 -23.49
C SER A 82 10.87 -6.56 -22.95
N PHE A 83 10.72 -6.59 -21.63
CA PHE A 83 9.41 -6.38 -21.00
C PHE A 83 9.12 -4.89 -21.05
N ILE A 84 8.08 -4.51 -21.80
CA ILE A 84 7.51 -3.17 -21.73
C ILE A 84 6.73 -3.10 -20.42
N LEU A 85 7.08 -2.12 -19.57
CA LEU A 85 6.35 -1.86 -18.33
C LEU A 85 4.96 -1.32 -18.68
N PHE A 86 3.93 -1.65 -17.89
CA PHE A 86 2.57 -1.19 -18.15
C PHE A 86 2.49 0.33 -18.30
N ASP A 87 3.26 1.08 -17.50
CA ASP A 87 3.30 2.55 -17.54
C ASP A 87 3.89 3.12 -18.84
N GLN A 88 4.66 2.32 -19.58
CA GLN A 88 5.25 2.70 -20.88
C GLN A 88 4.28 2.49 -22.05
N LEU A 89 3.13 1.86 -21.83
CA LEU A 89 2.10 1.70 -22.86
C LEU A 89 1.38 3.03 -23.12
N GLY A 90 0.91 3.23 -24.35
CA GLY A 90 0.00 4.32 -24.68
C GLY A 90 -1.32 4.18 -23.90
N ASP A 91 -1.96 5.32 -23.60
CA ASP A 91 -3.16 5.37 -22.78
C ASP A 91 -4.30 4.54 -23.38
N GLU A 92 -4.46 4.54 -24.71
CA GLU A 92 -5.46 3.74 -25.41
C GLU A 92 -5.27 2.24 -25.17
N ILE A 93 -4.00 1.77 -25.16
CA ILE A 93 -3.66 0.37 -24.92
C ILE A 93 -3.91 0.01 -23.46
N LYS A 94 -3.53 0.90 -22.52
CA LYS A 94 -3.80 0.72 -21.08
C LYS A 94 -5.30 0.60 -20.82
N LEU A 95 -6.10 1.52 -21.36
CA LEU A 95 -7.55 1.51 -21.23
C LEU A 95 -8.16 0.25 -21.84
N TYR A 96 -7.69 -0.16 -23.02
CA TYR A 96 -8.14 -1.40 -23.65
C TYR A 96 -7.84 -2.63 -22.78
N ILE A 97 -6.62 -2.77 -22.25
CA ILE A 97 -6.25 -3.88 -21.35
C ILE A 97 -7.14 -3.89 -20.10
N LEU A 98 -7.34 -2.72 -19.48
CA LEU A 98 -8.15 -2.57 -18.28
C LEU A 98 -9.64 -2.89 -18.53
N SER A 99 -10.12 -2.72 -19.77
CA SER A 99 -11.50 -3.07 -20.16
C SER A 99 -11.83 -4.55 -20.04
N PHE A 100 -10.82 -5.43 -19.95
CA PHE A 100 -11.04 -6.87 -19.74
C PHE A 100 -11.10 -7.30 -18.27
N LEU A 101 -10.67 -6.45 -17.35
CA LEU A 101 -10.69 -6.75 -15.91
C LEU A 101 -12.13 -6.72 -15.37
N SER A 102 -12.43 -7.49 -14.32
CA SER A 102 -13.73 -7.32 -13.63
C SER A 102 -13.76 -5.97 -12.90
N ILE A 103 -14.94 -5.46 -12.54
CA ILE A 103 -15.06 -4.25 -11.72
C ILE A 103 -14.23 -4.40 -10.44
N LYS A 104 -14.33 -5.56 -9.78
CA LYS A 104 -13.57 -5.90 -8.58
C LYS A 104 -12.05 -5.84 -8.83
N ASP A 105 -11.58 -6.35 -9.97
CA ASP A 105 -10.16 -6.33 -10.32
C ASP A 105 -9.69 -4.93 -10.68
N LEU A 106 -10.49 -4.12 -11.39
CA LEU A 106 -10.19 -2.71 -11.65
C LEU A 106 -10.05 -1.93 -10.35
N PHE A 107 -10.92 -2.17 -9.37
CA PHE A 107 -10.80 -1.58 -8.05
C PHE A 107 -9.50 -2.03 -7.34
N HIS A 108 -9.17 -3.32 -7.38
CA HIS A 108 -7.89 -3.78 -6.82
C HIS A 108 -6.69 -3.15 -7.54
N PHE A 109 -6.75 -2.98 -8.86
CA PHE A 109 -5.70 -2.30 -9.64
C PHE A 109 -5.62 -0.81 -9.28
N ALA A 110 -6.76 -0.14 -9.16
CA ALA A 110 -6.85 1.25 -8.74
C ALA A 110 -6.28 1.48 -7.33
N GLN A 111 -6.40 0.49 -6.44
CA GLN A 111 -5.83 0.54 -5.09
C GLN A 111 -4.29 0.52 -5.06
N THR A 112 -3.61 0.23 -6.19
CA THR A 112 -2.14 0.09 -6.22
C THR A 112 -1.39 1.35 -6.64
N SER A 113 -2.01 2.28 -7.39
CA SER A 113 -1.42 3.60 -7.67
C SER A 113 -2.46 4.61 -8.16
N LYS A 114 -2.13 5.90 -8.06
CA LYS A 114 -2.98 6.99 -8.58
C LYS A 114 -3.12 6.94 -10.10
N SER A 115 -2.06 6.54 -10.80
CA SER A 115 -2.07 6.32 -12.24
C SER A 115 -3.06 5.22 -12.63
N MET A 116 -2.97 4.04 -11.98
CA MET A 116 -3.93 2.96 -12.22
C MET A 116 -5.35 3.34 -11.83
N MET A 117 -5.52 4.13 -10.77
CA MET A 117 -6.82 4.68 -10.43
C MET A 117 -7.35 5.63 -11.49
N HIS A 118 -6.51 6.49 -12.06
CA HIS A 118 -6.93 7.37 -13.16
C HIS A 118 -7.50 6.55 -14.32
N TYR A 119 -6.79 5.50 -14.77
CA TYR A 119 -7.28 4.65 -15.85
C TYR A 119 -8.47 3.78 -15.46
N ALA A 120 -8.45 3.18 -14.26
CA ALA A 120 -9.54 2.34 -13.77
C ALA A 120 -10.83 3.14 -13.54
N PHE A 121 -10.75 4.47 -13.46
CA PHE A 121 -11.88 5.39 -13.37
C PHE A 121 -11.97 6.31 -14.59
N ASP A 122 -11.33 5.95 -15.70
CA ASP A 122 -11.37 6.71 -16.94
C ASP A 122 -12.76 6.68 -17.57
N LYS A 123 -13.22 7.85 -18.02
CA LYS A 123 -14.56 8.02 -18.55
C LYS A 123 -14.84 7.13 -19.77
N VAL A 124 -13.87 6.98 -20.67
CA VAL A 124 -14.01 6.18 -21.89
C VAL A 124 -14.12 4.69 -21.54
N LEU A 125 -13.29 4.23 -20.60
CA LEU A 125 -13.34 2.86 -20.10
C LEU A 125 -14.73 2.50 -19.56
N TRP A 126 -15.32 3.36 -18.74
CA TRP A 126 -16.63 3.12 -18.14
C TRP A 126 -17.79 3.29 -19.12
N VAL A 127 -17.73 4.27 -20.03
CA VAL A 127 -18.73 4.46 -21.09
C VAL A 127 -18.81 3.22 -21.99
N GLU A 128 -17.67 2.68 -22.41
CA GLU A 128 -17.64 1.47 -23.25
C GLU A 128 -18.15 0.22 -22.51
N ARG A 129 -17.93 0.10 -21.20
CA ARG A 129 -18.51 -1.01 -20.44
C ARG A 129 -20.01 -0.88 -20.24
N CYS A 130 -20.50 0.32 -19.95
CA CYS A 130 -21.94 0.59 -19.85
C CYS A 130 -22.66 0.27 -21.17
N ARG A 131 -22.00 0.48 -22.31
CA ARG A 131 -22.51 0.10 -23.64
C ARG A 131 -22.49 -1.41 -23.91
N ASN A 132 -21.49 -2.12 -23.38
CA ASN A 132 -21.19 -3.50 -23.78
C ASN A 132 -21.61 -4.60 -22.78
N GLN A 133 -22.02 -4.30 -21.54
CA GLN A 133 -22.38 -5.32 -20.55
C GLN A 133 -23.76 -5.11 -19.89
N ASN A 134 -24.67 -6.09 -20.08
CA ASN A 134 -25.90 -6.32 -19.29
C ASN A 134 -25.65 -6.68 -17.80
N GLY A 135 -24.45 -6.40 -17.27
CA GLY A 135 -23.97 -6.85 -15.96
C GLY A 135 -24.27 -5.91 -14.79
N TRP A 136 -24.84 -4.73 -15.06
CA TRP A 136 -25.49 -3.94 -14.02
C TRP A 136 -26.95 -4.38 -13.97
N SER A 137 -27.36 -4.98 -12.84
CA SER A 137 -28.73 -5.40 -12.63
C SER A 137 -29.66 -4.22 -12.91
N HIS A 138 -30.60 -4.42 -13.83
CA HIS A 138 -31.66 -3.49 -14.21
C HIS A 138 -32.59 -3.21 -13.02
N GLY A 139 -32.09 -2.44 -12.05
CA GLY A 139 -32.87 -1.82 -10.99
C GLY A 139 -33.25 -0.42 -11.44
N ASN A 140 -34.28 -0.36 -12.28
CA ASN A 140 -34.90 0.84 -12.85
C ASN A 140 -34.15 1.53 -14.01
N ASP A 141 -34.92 1.75 -15.06
CA ASP A 141 -34.68 2.44 -16.33
C ASP A 141 -34.20 3.91 -16.16
N LEU A 142 -33.05 4.12 -15.50
CA LEU A 142 -32.45 5.45 -15.30
C LEU A 142 -31.58 5.89 -16.48
N TYR A 143 -30.96 4.94 -17.20
CA TYR A 143 -29.97 5.22 -18.24
C TYR A 143 -30.55 5.88 -19.49
N SER A 144 -31.81 5.59 -19.83
CA SER A 144 -32.50 6.25 -20.95
C SER A 144 -32.83 7.72 -20.69
N LYS A 145 -32.58 8.24 -19.48
CA LYS A 145 -32.96 9.59 -19.03
C LYS A 145 -31.78 10.52 -18.73
N LEU A 146 -30.53 10.05 -18.82
CA LEU A 146 -29.36 10.88 -18.52
C LEU A 146 -28.82 11.55 -19.80
N SER A 147 -28.74 12.89 -19.79
CA SER A 147 -28.09 13.66 -20.84
C SER A 147 -26.55 13.53 -20.77
N SER A 148 -25.86 13.90 -21.85
CA SER A 148 -24.39 13.94 -21.91
C SER A 148 -23.76 14.84 -20.84
N THR A 149 -24.47 15.89 -20.42
CA THR A 149 -24.08 16.77 -19.30
C THR A 149 -24.23 16.09 -17.95
N ASN A 150 -25.28 15.29 -17.72
CA ASN A 150 -25.48 14.55 -16.46
C ASN A 150 -24.39 13.48 -16.26
N LEU A 151 -23.90 12.88 -17.34
CA LEU A 151 -22.73 11.98 -17.30
C LEU A 151 -21.48 12.74 -16.86
N ILE A 152 -21.22 13.93 -17.41
CA ILE A 152 -20.07 14.77 -17.03
C ILE A 152 -20.15 15.12 -15.53
N SER A 153 -21.30 15.59 -15.04
CA SER A 153 -21.51 15.86 -13.61
C SER A 153 -21.31 14.61 -12.75
N TYR A 154 -21.86 13.46 -13.15
CA TYR A 154 -21.66 12.17 -12.47
C TYR A 154 -20.17 11.74 -12.38
N TYR A 155 -19.36 12.05 -13.39
CA TYR A 155 -17.92 11.76 -13.41
C TYR A 155 -17.07 12.77 -12.63
N HIS A 156 -17.56 14.00 -12.44
CA HIS A 156 -16.88 15.07 -11.69
C HIS A 156 -17.30 15.14 -10.22
N ASP A 157 -18.59 14.95 -9.91
CA ASP A 157 -19.17 14.90 -8.58
C ASP A 157 -19.02 13.50 -7.99
N LYS A 158 -17.77 13.01 -7.89
CA LYS A 158 -17.42 11.70 -7.32
C LYS A 158 -17.86 11.56 -5.84
N SER A 159 -19.16 11.48 -5.57
CA SER A 159 -19.71 10.96 -4.33
C SER A 159 -19.71 9.43 -4.41
N PHE A 160 -18.54 8.82 -4.62
CA PHE A 160 -18.40 7.36 -4.76
C PHE A 160 -18.60 6.58 -3.46
N PHE A 161 -19.00 7.25 -2.38
CA PHE A 161 -19.46 6.59 -1.19
C PHE A 161 -20.98 6.59 -1.18
N SER A 162 -21.56 5.40 -1.22
CA SER A 162 -22.68 5.23 -0.31
C SER A 162 -22.12 5.55 1.08
N ASN A 163 -22.76 6.44 1.83
CA ASN A 163 -22.48 6.63 3.26
C ASN A 163 -22.78 5.35 4.09
N ASP A 164 -23.05 4.21 3.43
CA ASP A 164 -23.41 2.94 4.05
C ASP A 164 -22.15 2.15 4.41
N MET A 165 -21.23 2.77 5.15
CA MET A 165 -20.22 1.99 5.88
C MET A 165 -20.93 1.16 6.93
N LYS A 166 -20.79 -0.16 6.82
CA LYS A 166 -21.39 -1.09 7.78
C LYS A 166 -20.39 -1.40 8.87
N PHE A 167 -20.74 -1.01 10.09
CA PHE A 167 -20.00 -1.43 11.27
C PHE A 167 -20.52 -2.77 11.77
N GLN A 168 -19.59 -3.64 12.20
CA GLN A 168 -19.90 -4.92 12.82
C GLN A 168 -18.88 -5.22 13.93
N SER A 169 -19.38 -5.48 15.15
CA SER A 169 -18.57 -6.12 16.20
C SER A 169 -18.40 -7.60 15.87
N ILE A 170 -17.17 -8.10 15.90
CA ILE A 170 -16.84 -9.48 15.54
C ILE A 170 -16.65 -10.31 16.80
N ASP A 171 -17.51 -11.31 16.97
CA ASP A 171 -17.32 -12.36 17.96
C ASP A 171 -16.38 -13.44 17.40
N ALA A 172 -15.09 -13.21 17.59
CA ALA A 172 -14.04 -14.11 17.12
C ALA A 172 -13.79 -15.23 18.13
N ASN A 173 -13.39 -16.40 17.66
CA ASN A 173 -13.10 -17.56 18.49
C ASN A 173 -11.61 -17.94 18.47
N GLY A 174 -11.22 -18.97 19.24
CA GLY A 174 -9.85 -19.46 19.30
C GLY A 174 -9.02 -18.82 20.42
N ASN A 175 -7.73 -18.58 20.18
CA ASN A 175 -6.81 -18.01 21.18
C ASN A 175 -6.94 -16.48 21.19
N ILE A 176 -8.04 -15.98 21.73
CA ILE A 176 -8.33 -14.55 21.76
C ILE A 176 -7.26 -13.82 22.60
N PRO A 177 -6.56 -12.82 22.04
CA PRO A 177 -5.61 -12.02 22.80
C PRO A 177 -6.26 -11.23 23.93
N SER A 178 -5.54 -11.09 25.05
CA SER A 178 -5.92 -10.20 26.14
C SER A 178 -6.06 -8.75 25.67
N LYS A 179 -6.82 -7.96 26.43
CA LYS A 179 -6.98 -6.52 26.20
C LYS A 179 -5.63 -5.81 26.05
N ARG A 180 -5.49 -4.97 25.02
CA ARG A 180 -4.22 -4.31 24.70
C ARG A 180 -4.37 -3.08 23.82
N TYR A 181 -3.38 -2.20 23.92
CA TYR A 181 -3.19 -1.01 23.08
C TYR A 181 -1.72 -0.83 22.75
N LYS A 182 -1.38 0.07 21.82
CA LYS A 182 0.01 0.33 21.39
C LYS A 182 0.75 -0.95 20.92
N HIS A 183 -0.01 -1.90 20.40
CA HIS A 183 0.49 -3.02 19.61
C HIS A 183 0.59 -2.59 18.14
N SER A 184 1.25 -3.37 17.32
CA SER A 184 1.23 -3.20 15.87
C SER A 184 0.45 -4.33 15.21
N ALA A 185 0.00 -4.10 13.98
CA ALA A 185 -0.67 -5.09 13.16
C ALA A 185 -0.16 -4.98 11.73
N THR A 186 -0.02 -6.12 11.04
CA THR A 186 0.29 -6.16 9.62
C THR A 186 -0.49 -7.28 8.96
N VAL A 187 -0.89 -7.06 7.72
CA VAL A 187 -1.54 -8.10 6.90
C VAL A 187 -0.47 -8.94 6.23
N PHE A 188 -0.55 -10.26 6.39
CA PHE A 188 0.27 -11.21 5.65
C PHE A 188 -0.64 -12.24 4.98
N LYS A 189 -0.70 -12.20 3.64
CA LYS A 189 -1.69 -12.95 2.85
C LYS A 189 -3.12 -12.56 3.26
N ASP A 190 -3.93 -13.53 3.71
CA ASP A 190 -5.33 -13.31 4.11
C ASP A 190 -5.50 -13.21 5.65
N GLU A 191 -4.40 -13.08 6.39
CA GLU A 191 -4.38 -13.06 7.85
C GLU A 191 -3.79 -11.75 8.39
N ILE A 192 -4.29 -11.32 9.54
CA ILE A 192 -3.76 -10.17 10.28
C ILE A 192 -2.85 -10.72 11.37
N ILE A 193 -1.63 -10.20 11.45
CA ILE A 193 -0.65 -10.54 12.47
C ILE A 193 -0.54 -9.37 13.43
N TYR A 194 -1.00 -9.56 14.66
CA TYR A 194 -0.85 -8.61 15.77
C TYR A 194 0.41 -8.93 16.57
N ILE A 195 1.17 -7.88 16.91
CA ILE A 195 2.47 -8.00 17.58
C ILE A 195 2.48 -7.18 18.85
N GLY A 196 2.70 -7.85 19.99
CA GLY A 196 2.98 -7.23 21.28
C GLY A 196 1.90 -6.28 21.80
N GLY A 197 2.35 -5.13 22.32
CA GLY A 197 1.50 -4.10 22.92
C GLY A 197 1.52 -4.12 24.44
N GLN A 198 0.57 -3.40 25.05
CA GLN A 198 0.46 -3.33 26.51
C GLN A 198 -0.99 -3.30 26.98
N GLU A 199 -1.21 -3.83 28.18
CA GLU A 199 -2.48 -3.75 28.91
C GLU A 199 -2.43 -2.65 29.99
N THR A 200 -1.27 -2.49 30.62
CA THR A 200 -0.96 -1.42 31.58
C THR A 200 0.48 -0.96 31.34
N ASP A 201 0.91 0.08 32.04
CA ASP A 201 2.31 0.52 31.96
C ASP A 201 3.31 -0.47 32.56
N SER A 202 2.85 -1.49 33.29
CA SER A 202 3.69 -2.60 33.80
C SER A 202 3.49 -3.91 33.04
N LYS A 203 2.34 -4.11 32.38
CA LYS A 203 1.98 -5.35 31.69
C LYS A 203 2.08 -5.17 30.17
N ARG A 204 3.21 -5.62 29.61
CA ARG A 204 3.51 -5.64 28.17
C ARG A 204 3.54 -7.05 27.59
N PHE A 205 3.39 -7.13 26.28
CA PHE A 205 3.38 -8.37 25.53
C PHE A 205 4.46 -8.39 24.46
N CYS A 206 4.85 -9.60 24.04
CA CYS A 206 5.73 -9.89 22.91
C CYS A 206 5.19 -11.09 22.11
N ASP A 207 3.91 -11.40 22.30
CA ASP A 207 3.22 -12.47 21.59
C ASP A 207 2.95 -12.06 20.13
N ILE A 208 2.93 -13.08 19.27
CA ILE A 208 2.51 -12.96 17.87
C ILE A 208 1.17 -13.67 17.74
N VAL A 209 0.14 -12.92 17.36
CA VAL A 209 -1.23 -13.42 17.27
C VAL A 209 -1.70 -13.32 15.82
N TYR A 210 -2.15 -14.43 15.26
CA TYR A 210 -2.69 -14.49 13.91
C TYR A 210 -4.20 -14.45 13.99
N TYR A 211 -4.85 -13.61 13.18
CA TYR A 211 -6.28 -13.58 12.99
C TYR A 211 -6.63 -13.92 11.55
N ASN A 212 -7.41 -14.98 11.39
CA ASN A 212 -7.86 -15.43 10.09
C ASN A 212 -9.24 -14.83 9.78
N THR A 213 -9.28 -13.94 8.79
CA THR A 213 -10.49 -13.16 8.45
C THR A 213 -11.62 -13.99 7.82
N LYS A 214 -11.30 -15.16 7.25
CA LYS A 214 -12.30 -16.05 6.64
C LYS A 214 -12.99 -16.94 7.67
N THR A 215 -12.25 -17.35 8.71
CA THR A 215 -12.76 -18.24 9.76
C THR A 215 -13.12 -17.52 11.05
N ASN A 216 -12.85 -16.21 11.15
CA ASN A 216 -13.02 -15.39 12.34
C ASN A 216 -12.31 -15.98 13.58
N LYS A 217 -11.12 -16.55 13.37
CA LYS A 217 -10.40 -17.29 14.41
C LYS A 217 -9.04 -16.68 14.71
N PHE A 218 -8.77 -16.46 15.99
CA PHE A 218 -7.44 -16.14 16.51
C PHE A 218 -6.62 -17.41 16.78
N THR A 219 -5.35 -17.39 16.44
CA THR A 219 -4.38 -18.44 16.77
C THR A 219 -3.09 -17.84 17.31
N MET A 220 -2.49 -18.51 18.30
CA MET A 220 -1.20 -18.14 18.90
C MET A 220 -0.20 -19.27 18.68
N PRO A 221 0.46 -19.31 17.52
CA PRO A 221 1.43 -20.37 17.26
C PRO A 221 2.68 -20.21 18.13
N LYS A 222 3.36 -21.32 18.40
CA LYS A 222 4.67 -21.29 19.05
C LYS A 222 5.68 -20.61 18.12
N ILE A 223 6.25 -19.51 18.60
CA ILE A 223 7.28 -18.75 17.89
C ILE A 223 8.67 -19.20 18.32
N LYS A 224 9.58 -19.35 17.36
CA LYS A 224 11.00 -19.61 17.63
C LYS A 224 11.78 -18.30 17.78
N GLY A 225 12.72 -18.27 18.71
CA GLY A 225 13.41 -17.04 19.11
C GLY A 225 12.55 -16.19 20.05
N SER A 226 13.14 -15.14 20.60
CA SER A 226 12.45 -14.22 21.51
C SER A 226 12.90 -12.79 21.27
N ILE A 227 11.98 -11.89 21.54
CA ILE A 227 12.20 -10.46 21.64
C ILE A 227 11.74 -10.00 23.03
N PRO A 228 12.23 -8.85 23.54
CA PRO A 228 11.73 -8.29 24.78
C PRO A 228 10.23 -7.97 24.70
N LYS A 229 9.59 -7.84 25.86
CA LYS A 229 8.22 -7.32 25.94
C LYS A 229 8.24 -5.81 25.73
N PHE A 230 7.63 -5.34 24.64
CA PHE A 230 7.60 -3.92 24.31
C PHE A 230 6.27 -3.50 23.68
N SER A 231 5.98 -2.22 23.79
CA SER A 231 4.84 -1.55 23.18
C SER A 231 5.30 -0.28 22.47
N ARG A 232 4.41 0.41 21.76
CA ARG A 232 4.71 1.70 21.07
C ARG A 232 5.79 1.55 19.99
N HIS A 233 5.90 0.35 19.44
CA HIS A 233 6.73 0.00 18.31
C HIS A 233 5.90 0.07 17.03
N THR A 234 6.56 0.00 15.89
CA THR A 234 5.90 -0.16 14.59
C THR A 234 6.31 -1.48 13.96
N ALA A 235 5.47 -2.02 13.05
CA ALA A 235 5.76 -3.24 12.32
C ALA A 235 5.30 -3.11 10.88
N GLN A 236 6.16 -3.47 9.94
CA GLN A 236 5.91 -3.32 8.51
C GLN A 236 6.27 -4.59 7.75
N LEU A 237 5.36 -5.06 6.88
CA LEU A 237 5.63 -6.19 5.99
C LEU A 237 6.35 -5.70 4.72
N VAL A 238 7.53 -6.28 4.43
CA VAL A 238 8.29 -6.07 3.19
C VAL A 238 8.79 -7.42 2.69
N ASN A 239 8.51 -7.79 1.44
CA ASN A 239 8.98 -9.01 0.78
C ASN A 239 8.89 -10.29 1.65
N ASP A 240 7.71 -10.54 2.23
CA ASP A 240 7.40 -11.67 3.12
C ASP A 240 8.05 -11.65 4.53
N LYS A 241 8.68 -10.55 4.93
CA LYS A 241 9.27 -10.38 6.27
C LYS A 241 8.65 -9.20 6.98
N ILE A 242 8.46 -9.32 8.29
CA ILE A 242 7.91 -8.25 9.11
C ILE A 242 9.05 -7.58 9.87
N TYR A 243 9.28 -6.31 9.59
CA TYR A 243 10.29 -5.47 10.22
C TYR A 243 9.65 -4.72 11.38
N VAL A 244 10.09 -5.02 12.60
CA VAL A 244 9.61 -4.40 13.84
C VAL A 244 10.68 -3.44 14.32
N TYR A 245 10.34 -2.16 14.44
CA TYR A 245 11.29 -1.15 14.90
C TYR A 245 10.78 -0.39 16.13
N GLY A 246 11.72 -0.06 17.01
CA GLY A 246 11.46 0.77 18.16
C GLY A 246 10.65 0.08 19.24
N GLY A 247 10.05 0.90 20.09
CA GLY A 247 9.24 0.48 21.21
C GLY A 247 9.96 0.62 22.55
N TYR A 248 9.17 0.53 23.61
CA TYR A 248 9.60 0.76 24.98
C TYR A 248 9.10 -0.36 25.90
N ASN A 249 9.97 -0.86 26.78
CA ASN A 249 9.63 -1.95 27.70
C ASN A 249 9.01 -1.48 29.03
N GLY A 250 8.96 -0.17 29.29
CA GLY A 250 8.48 0.39 30.57
C GLY A 250 9.55 0.61 31.64
N MET A 251 10.77 0.10 31.42
CA MET A 251 11.86 0.05 32.40
C MET A 251 13.13 0.71 31.85
N GLY A 252 13.00 1.75 31.03
CA GLY A 252 14.14 2.48 30.46
C GLY A 252 14.80 1.84 29.23
N THR A 253 14.34 0.67 28.77
CA THR A 253 14.92 0.01 27.59
C THR A 253 14.05 0.24 26.36
N TYR A 254 14.71 0.73 25.31
CA TYR A 254 14.14 0.79 23.98
C TYR A 254 14.66 -0.37 23.13
N TYR A 255 13.90 -0.71 22.10
CA TYR A 255 14.26 -1.77 21.17
C TYR A 255 14.62 -1.18 19.81
N ASP A 256 15.57 -1.76 19.10
CA ASP A 256 16.03 -1.27 17.79
C ASP A 256 15.24 -1.98 16.68
N LEU A 257 15.85 -2.90 15.92
CA LEU A 257 15.21 -3.62 14.81
C LEU A 257 15.12 -5.13 15.09
N ALA A 258 13.95 -5.72 14.87
CA ALA A 258 13.79 -7.17 14.71
C ALA A 258 13.10 -7.51 13.40
N ILE A 259 13.46 -8.65 12.83
CA ILE A 259 12.79 -9.21 11.66
C ILE A 259 12.09 -10.50 12.07
N PHE A 260 10.79 -10.58 11.77
CA PHE A 260 9.99 -11.76 11.95
C PHE A 260 9.70 -12.41 10.60
N ASP A 261 9.94 -13.72 10.52
CA ASP A 261 9.53 -14.55 9.39
C ASP A 261 8.18 -15.20 9.70
N PRO A 262 7.06 -14.71 9.13
CA PRO A 262 5.72 -15.25 9.38
C PRO A 262 5.52 -16.66 8.78
N ILE A 263 6.32 -17.05 7.78
CA ILE A 263 6.24 -18.39 7.17
C ILE A 263 6.89 -19.42 8.10
N LYS A 264 8.11 -19.13 8.56
CA LYS A 264 8.88 -20.02 9.46
C LYS A 264 8.48 -19.85 10.93
N LYS A 265 7.65 -18.85 11.25
CA LYS A 265 7.20 -18.49 12.60
C LYS A 265 8.37 -18.32 13.57
N ARG A 266 9.36 -17.54 13.15
CA ARG A 266 10.57 -17.30 13.91
C ARG A 266 11.06 -15.87 13.78
N TRP A 267 11.64 -15.37 14.85
CA TRP A 267 12.50 -14.19 14.78
C TRP A 267 13.80 -14.53 14.09
N GLU A 268 14.30 -13.62 13.27
CA GLU A 268 15.62 -13.71 12.66
C GLU A 268 16.64 -13.02 13.56
N ASN A 269 17.80 -13.64 13.69
CA ASN A 269 18.92 -13.03 14.37
C ASN A 269 19.54 -12.00 13.41
N ILE A 270 19.49 -10.74 13.79
CA ILE A 270 20.21 -9.65 13.13
C ILE A 270 21.27 -9.20 14.12
N LEU A 271 22.52 -9.23 13.70
CA LEU A 271 23.59 -8.66 14.51
C LEU A 271 23.73 -7.19 14.11
N ASN A 272 24.01 -6.31 15.08
CA ASN A 272 24.17 -4.87 14.79
C ASN A 272 25.25 -4.61 13.72
N GLN A 273 26.26 -5.47 13.63
CA GLN A 273 27.30 -5.43 12.60
C GLN A 273 26.78 -5.67 11.17
N ASP A 274 25.61 -6.29 11.02
CA ASP A 274 24.98 -6.54 9.72
C ASP A 274 24.22 -5.31 9.20
N LEU A 275 23.98 -4.33 10.07
CA LEU A 275 23.33 -3.07 9.74
C LEU A 275 24.38 -2.04 9.33
N LYS A 276 24.08 -1.27 8.28
CA LYS A 276 24.98 -0.26 7.72
C LYS A 276 24.32 1.12 7.71
N GLY A 277 25.14 2.15 7.50
CA GLY A 277 24.69 3.52 7.33
C GLY A 277 24.31 4.20 8.65
N ASP A 278 23.40 5.17 8.56
CA ASP A 278 23.03 6.05 9.67
C ASP A 278 21.98 5.38 10.56
N ILE A 279 22.41 4.55 11.51
CA ILE A 279 21.49 3.81 12.36
C ILE A 279 20.71 4.77 13.28
N PRO A 280 19.37 4.83 13.20
CA PRO A 280 18.58 5.73 14.02
C PRO A 280 18.58 5.33 15.50
N LEU A 281 18.46 6.32 16.38
CA LEU A 281 18.18 6.10 17.78
C LEU A 281 16.84 5.38 17.97
N SER A 282 16.82 4.36 18.82
CA SER A 282 15.57 3.73 19.23
C SER A 282 14.64 4.68 19.97
N ARG A 283 13.35 4.47 19.75
CA ARG A 283 12.28 5.45 19.96
C ARG A 283 10.93 4.78 20.12
N SER A 284 9.95 5.52 20.63
CA SER A 284 8.57 5.06 20.83
C SER A 284 7.56 6.07 20.32
N ASN A 285 6.32 5.64 20.09
CA ASN A 285 5.24 6.51 19.56
C ASN A 285 5.60 7.21 18.23
N HIS A 286 6.59 6.67 17.52
CA HIS A 286 6.92 7.02 16.14
C HIS A 286 5.95 6.29 15.21
N THR A 287 5.98 6.65 13.95
CA THR A 287 5.30 5.91 12.89
C THR A 287 6.30 5.33 11.91
N SER A 288 5.87 4.33 11.15
CA SER A 288 6.63 3.83 10.02
C SER A 288 5.71 3.45 8.88
N VAL A 289 6.24 3.49 7.66
CA VAL A 289 5.54 3.12 6.42
C VAL A 289 6.51 2.48 5.43
N VAL A 290 5.98 1.87 4.38
CA VAL A 290 6.78 1.21 3.34
C VAL A 290 6.47 1.81 1.98
N ILE A 291 7.52 2.11 1.21
CA ILE A 291 7.41 2.44 -0.22
C ILE A 291 8.38 1.53 -0.97
N GLY A 292 7.84 0.55 -1.70
CA GLY A 292 8.65 -0.50 -2.32
C GLY A 292 9.40 -1.33 -1.27
N ASP A 293 10.72 -1.40 -1.39
CA ASP A 293 11.59 -2.13 -0.45
C ASP A 293 12.14 -1.26 0.68
N MET A 294 11.68 -0.01 0.76
CA MET A 294 12.17 1.00 1.70
C MET A 294 11.18 1.20 2.84
N MET A 295 11.64 1.01 4.08
CA MET A 295 10.87 1.31 5.29
C MET A 295 11.27 2.68 5.84
N TYR A 296 10.31 3.59 5.97
CA TYR A 296 10.52 4.92 6.53
C TYR A 296 10.10 4.95 8.00
N ILE A 297 10.85 5.68 8.82
CA ILE A 297 10.56 5.90 10.24
C ILE A 297 10.55 7.39 10.52
N ILE A 298 9.49 7.87 11.15
CA ILE A 298 9.22 9.31 11.27
C ILE A 298 8.92 9.68 12.73
N GLY A 299 9.69 10.64 13.24
CA GLY A 299 9.50 11.26 14.54
C GLY A 299 9.43 10.29 15.71
N GLY A 300 8.50 10.55 16.63
CA GLY A 300 8.35 9.84 17.89
C GLY A 300 9.15 10.46 19.02
N ASN A 301 9.35 9.71 20.09
CA ASN A 301 10.03 10.20 21.28
C ASN A 301 10.79 9.12 22.05
N ARG A 302 11.75 9.58 22.84
CA ARG A 302 12.60 8.75 23.71
C ARG A 302 12.86 9.49 25.02
N SER A 303 12.90 8.77 26.12
CA SER A 303 13.48 9.26 27.37
C SER A 303 14.95 8.86 27.44
N ASN A 304 15.81 9.84 27.68
CA ASN A 304 17.24 9.64 27.87
C ASN A 304 17.53 9.08 29.26
N LYS A 305 18.76 8.58 29.46
CA LYS A 305 19.20 7.99 30.74
C LYS A 305 19.23 9.00 31.89
N ASP A 306 19.38 10.29 31.58
CA ASP A 306 19.34 11.41 32.52
C ASP A 306 17.90 11.85 32.88
N GLY A 307 16.89 11.17 32.32
CA GLY A 307 15.47 11.50 32.51
C GLY A 307 14.94 12.57 31.56
N SER A 308 15.77 13.19 30.72
CA SER A 308 15.31 14.17 29.73
C SER A 308 14.45 13.50 28.65
N HIS A 309 13.41 14.20 28.19
CA HIS A 309 12.56 13.73 27.11
C HIS A 309 13.01 14.30 25.78
N LEU A 310 13.44 13.43 24.87
CA LEU A 310 13.80 13.76 23.51
C LEU A 310 12.60 13.53 22.59
N LEU A 311 12.07 14.61 22.05
CA LEU A 311 11.12 14.57 20.95
C LEU A 311 11.87 14.61 19.62
N MET A 312 11.48 13.77 18.68
CA MET A 312 12.18 13.56 17.42
C MET A 312 11.41 14.19 16.26
N ASP A 313 12.12 14.93 15.41
CA ASP A 313 11.68 15.52 14.14
C ASP A 313 12.43 14.94 12.93
N ASP A 314 13.23 13.91 13.16
CA ASP A 314 14.05 13.23 12.16
C ASP A 314 13.24 12.18 11.37
N MET A 315 13.78 11.82 10.21
CA MET A 315 13.25 10.77 9.35
C MET A 315 14.39 9.90 8.83
N TYR A 316 14.17 8.59 8.90
CA TYR A 316 15.14 7.60 8.42
C TYR A 316 14.48 6.66 7.43
N CYS A 317 15.26 6.20 6.47
CA CYS A 317 14.87 5.20 5.49
C CYS A 317 15.75 3.97 5.64
N PHE A 318 15.14 2.78 5.74
CA PHE A 318 15.83 1.51 5.77
C PHE A 318 15.62 0.76 4.47
N ASP A 319 16.71 0.53 3.74
CA ASP A 319 16.73 -0.39 2.61
C ASP A 319 16.75 -1.83 3.15
N THR A 320 15.63 -2.52 3.02
CA THR A 320 15.47 -3.90 3.53
C THR A 320 16.32 -4.93 2.78
N LYS A 321 16.70 -4.65 1.53
CA LYS A 321 17.51 -5.53 0.70
C LYS A 321 18.98 -5.43 1.08
N ASN A 322 19.47 -4.20 1.23
CA ASN A 322 20.87 -3.91 1.55
C ASN A 322 21.13 -3.77 3.06
N LYS A 323 20.09 -3.82 3.90
CA LYS A 323 20.13 -3.62 5.35
C LYS A 323 20.84 -2.33 5.75
N THR A 324 20.58 -1.27 5.00
CA THR A 324 21.27 0.02 5.15
C THR A 324 20.28 1.09 5.55
N TRP A 325 20.57 1.78 6.65
CA TRP A 325 19.85 2.97 7.08
C TRP A 325 20.42 4.21 6.41
N THR A 326 19.55 5.12 6.01
CA THR A 326 19.90 6.43 5.48
C THR A 326 19.14 7.48 6.27
N ASN A 327 19.84 8.47 6.82
CA ASN A 327 19.20 9.64 7.42
C ASN A 327 18.70 10.56 6.30
N ILE A 328 17.41 10.90 6.32
CA ILE A 328 16.83 11.85 5.37
C ILE A 328 17.08 13.27 5.88
N VAL A 329 18.20 13.84 5.44
CA VAL A 329 18.64 15.16 5.87
C VAL A 329 18.03 16.29 5.05
N ASN A 330 17.79 17.42 5.73
CA ASN A 330 17.35 18.70 5.13
C ASN A 330 16.17 18.57 4.15
N PRO A 331 15.04 17.94 4.55
CA PRO A 331 13.87 17.91 3.69
C PRO A 331 13.36 19.35 3.46
N LYS A 332 12.93 19.63 2.23
CA LYS A 332 12.47 20.96 1.82
C LYS A 332 10.99 21.17 2.17
N GLY A 333 10.52 22.41 2.02
CA GLY A 333 9.10 22.76 2.08
C GLY A 333 8.56 22.88 3.50
N GLN A 334 7.32 22.46 3.70
CA GLN A 334 6.58 22.62 4.97
C GLN A 334 6.83 21.44 5.91
N VAL A 335 8.05 21.36 6.44
CA VAL A 335 8.49 20.29 7.33
C VAL A 335 7.69 20.30 8.65
N PRO A 336 7.08 19.19 9.08
CA PRO A 336 6.41 19.12 10.38
C PRO A 336 7.43 19.19 11.53
N CYS A 337 7.05 19.83 12.64
CA CYS A 337 7.83 19.78 13.87
C CYS A 337 7.90 18.37 14.46
N GLY A 338 8.87 18.15 15.36
CA GLY A 338 8.97 16.91 16.13
C GLY A 338 7.70 16.62 16.90
N ARG A 339 7.26 15.36 16.85
CA ARG A 339 5.96 14.94 17.40
C ARG A 339 5.88 13.43 17.59
N GLY A 340 5.12 13.02 18.60
CA GLY A 340 4.78 11.62 18.86
C GLY A 340 3.27 11.37 18.72
N GLY A 341 2.90 10.11 18.50
CA GLY A 341 1.49 9.70 18.41
C GLY A 341 0.74 10.29 17.21
N HIS A 342 1.44 10.76 16.19
CA HIS A 342 0.86 11.02 14.88
C HIS A 342 0.57 9.67 14.19
N CYS A 343 -0.14 9.70 13.06
CA CYS A 343 -0.30 8.55 12.19
C CYS A 343 0.29 8.86 10.80
N THR A 344 0.71 7.81 10.10
CA THR A 344 1.20 7.92 8.73
C THR A 344 0.71 6.78 7.86
N GLU A 345 0.45 7.08 6.60
CA GLU A 345 0.12 6.08 5.59
C GLU A 345 0.82 6.41 4.27
N THR A 346 0.89 5.41 3.39
CA THR A 346 1.42 5.60 2.03
C THR A 346 0.29 5.58 1.01
N ILE A 347 0.28 6.60 0.16
CA ILE A 347 -0.65 6.69 -0.97
C ILE A 347 0.18 7.21 -2.15
N ASP A 348 0.19 6.46 -3.24
CA ASP A 348 0.85 6.85 -4.49
C ASP A 348 2.34 7.21 -4.34
N GLY A 349 3.09 6.39 -3.59
CA GLY A 349 4.52 6.60 -3.36
C GLY A 349 4.86 7.84 -2.54
N LYS A 350 3.87 8.46 -1.88
CA LYS A 350 4.04 9.56 -0.94
C LYS A 350 3.62 9.15 0.46
N ILE A 351 4.17 9.83 1.47
CA ILE A 351 3.83 9.59 2.87
C ILE A 351 2.91 10.70 3.34
N TYR A 352 1.73 10.32 3.83
CA TYR A 352 0.77 11.22 4.44
C TYR A 352 0.95 11.12 5.94
N LEU A 353 1.20 12.25 6.61
CA LEU A 353 1.33 12.35 8.06
C LEU A 353 0.18 13.19 8.59
N PHE A 354 -0.53 12.68 9.60
CA PHE A 354 -1.61 13.42 10.25
C PHE A 354 -1.43 13.51 11.76
N GLY A 355 -1.63 14.71 12.29
CA GLY A 355 -1.80 14.99 13.70
C GLY A 355 -0.57 14.73 14.58
N GLY A 356 -0.80 14.14 15.75
CA GLY A 356 0.18 13.92 16.81
C GLY A 356 0.25 15.05 17.82
N GLY A 357 1.29 15.03 18.65
CA GLY A 357 1.50 16.06 19.66
C GLY A 357 2.90 16.07 20.28
N VAL A 358 3.13 17.11 21.06
CA VAL A 358 4.31 17.32 21.91
C VAL A 358 3.92 16.93 23.33
N TRP A 359 4.56 15.88 23.86
CA TRP A 359 4.33 15.40 25.21
C TRP A 359 5.35 15.99 26.17
N ASP A 360 4.88 16.59 27.26
CA ASP A 360 5.71 17.14 28.31
C ASP A 360 6.01 16.10 29.41
N PRO A 361 7.23 16.07 29.96
CA PRO A 361 7.59 15.19 31.07
C PRO A 361 6.71 15.30 32.32
N SER A 362 5.98 16.42 32.51
CA SER A 362 4.96 16.61 33.56
C SER A 362 3.63 15.92 33.28
N TYR A 363 3.59 15.01 32.31
CA TYR A 363 2.45 14.17 31.91
C TYR A 363 1.27 14.91 31.28
N GLN A 364 1.55 15.93 30.47
CA GLN A 364 0.54 16.67 29.72
C GLN A 364 0.95 16.90 28.27
N TRP A 365 -0.03 17.07 27.39
CA TRP A 365 0.21 17.57 26.04
C TRP A 365 0.41 19.08 26.10
N THR A 366 1.56 19.57 25.67
CA THR A 366 1.78 21.01 25.49
C THR A 366 1.20 21.50 24.17
N ASN A 367 1.31 20.68 23.13
CA ASN A 367 0.75 20.95 21.82
C ASN A 367 0.13 19.66 21.25
N ARG A 368 -1.03 19.81 20.62
CA ARG A 368 -1.70 18.77 19.84
C ARG A 368 -1.96 19.32 18.44
N PHE A 369 -1.85 18.45 17.45
CA PHE A 369 -1.98 18.83 16.05
C PHE A 369 -3.09 18.01 15.40
N ASN A 370 -3.79 18.63 14.45
CA ASN A 370 -4.73 17.99 13.53
C ASN A 370 -4.41 18.40 12.08
N ASP A 371 -3.14 18.69 11.80
CA ASP A 371 -2.67 19.06 10.47
C ASP A 371 -2.26 17.83 9.64
N LEU A 372 -2.36 18.00 8.31
CA LEU A 372 -1.97 17.01 7.31
C LEU A 372 -0.71 17.49 6.58
N HIS A 373 0.29 16.64 6.50
CA HIS A 373 1.52 16.86 5.73
C HIS A 373 1.71 15.71 4.74
N ILE A 374 2.28 16.02 3.57
CA ILE A 374 2.57 15.06 2.51
C ILE A 374 4.06 15.15 2.16
N TYR A 375 4.78 14.05 2.33
CA TYR A 375 6.17 13.92 1.93
C TYR A 375 6.31 13.21 0.59
N ASN A 376 7.08 13.80 -0.31
CA ASN A 376 7.49 13.18 -1.56
C ASN A 376 8.94 12.70 -1.46
N PRO A 377 9.19 11.38 -1.40
CA PRO A 377 10.54 10.83 -1.29
C PRO A 377 11.40 11.10 -2.53
N THR A 378 10.80 11.30 -3.71
CA THR A 378 11.55 11.56 -4.95
C THR A 378 12.16 12.97 -4.97
N THR A 379 11.47 13.94 -4.36
CA THR A 379 11.93 15.35 -4.32
C THR A 379 12.52 15.75 -2.97
N ASN A 380 12.45 14.86 -1.96
CA ASN A 380 12.79 15.14 -0.57
C ASN A 380 12.11 16.42 -0.05
N GLU A 381 10.78 16.49 -0.20
CA GLU A 381 10.00 17.68 0.10
C GLU A 381 8.71 17.34 0.84
N TRP A 382 8.44 18.12 1.89
CA TRP A 382 7.17 18.15 2.59
C TRP A 382 6.29 19.29 2.05
N SER A 383 5.00 19.02 1.94
CA SER A 383 3.98 20.00 1.60
C SER A 383 2.75 19.82 2.49
N LYS A 384 1.97 20.88 2.69
CA LYS A 384 0.60 20.79 3.18
C LYS A 384 -0.32 20.84 1.97
N PRO A 385 -1.27 19.89 1.83
CA PRO A 385 -2.26 20.00 0.78
C PRO A 385 -3.12 21.25 1.02
N ASP A 386 -3.50 21.92 -0.05
CA ASP A 386 -4.50 22.98 0.01
C ASP A 386 -5.87 22.33 0.22
N VAL A 387 -6.22 22.16 1.49
CA VAL A 387 -7.43 21.45 1.92
C VAL A 387 -8.64 22.30 1.54
N ARG A 388 -9.56 21.70 0.80
CA ARG A 388 -10.82 22.32 0.37
C ARG A 388 -11.95 21.92 1.31
N GLY A 389 -12.95 22.78 1.44
CA GLY A 389 -14.15 22.53 2.25
C GLY A 389 -14.01 22.94 3.72
N ASP A 390 -15.13 22.86 4.45
CA ASP A 390 -15.22 23.37 5.84
C ASP A 390 -14.96 22.29 6.90
N ILE A 391 -14.76 21.04 6.48
CA ILE A 391 -14.54 19.93 7.41
C ILE A 391 -13.07 19.86 7.78
N VAL A 392 -12.79 19.96 9.08
CA VAL A 392 -11.47 19.70 9.65
C VAL A 392 -11.61 18.52 10.62
N PRO A 393 -10.75 17.49 10.53
CA PRO A 393 -10.77 16.42 11.51
C PRO A 393 -10.49 16.95 12.92
N MET A 394 -11.35 16.60 13.87
CA MET A 394 -11.24 17.03 15.27
C MET A 394 -10.46 16.02 16.13
N THR A 395 -9.78 15.08 15.48
CA THR A 395 -8.86 14.13 16.13
C THR A 395 -7.42 14.63 16.00
N SER A 396 -6.57 14.26 16.96
CA SER A 396 -5.20 14.76 17.06
C SER A 396 -4.18 13.66 17.30
N THR A 397 -4.18 13.04 18.48
CA THR A 397 -3.15 12.06 18.88
C THR A 397 -3.69 10.64 18.85
N PHE A 398 -2.85 9.69 18.43
CA PHE A 398 -3.11 8.25 18.42
C PHE A 398 -4.40 7.86 17.68
N SER A 399 -4.79 8.65 16.67
CA SER A 399 -5.83 8.32 15.71
C SER A 399 -5.44 7.06 14.95
N ILE A 400 -6.43 6.23 14.65
CA ILE A 400 -6.24 5.01 13.88
C ILE A 400 -6.33 5.41 12.42
N SER A 401 -5.25 5.24 11.66
CA SER A 401 -5.24 5.47 10.21
C SER A 401 -5.37 4.17 9.44
N PHE A 402 -5.90 4.28 8.23
CA PHE A 402 -5.80 3.25 7.20
C PHE A 402 -6.05 3.86 5.82
N VAL A 403 -5.58 3.19 4.78
CA VAL A 403 -5.84 3.56 3.40
C VAL A 403 -6.85 2.63 2.79
N TYR A 404 -7.84 3.19 2.11
CA TYR A 404 -8.73 2.41 1.29
C TYR A 404 -9.03 3.15 -0.03
N GLY A 405 -8.59 2.58 -1.15
CA GLY A 405 -8.56 3.29 -2.42
C GLY A 405 -7.61 4.48 -2.37
N SER A 406 -8.10 5.66 -2.73
CA SER A 406 -7.35 6.94 -2.69
C SER A 406 -7.61 7.75 -1.44
N PHE A 407 -8.31 7.17 -0.47
CA PHE A 407 -8.74 7.88 0.71
C PHE A 407 -7.84 7.52 1.89
N PHE A 408 -7.39 8.56 2.55
CA PHE A 408 -6.72 8.47 3.84
C PHE A 408 -7.78 8.58 4.93
N TYR A 409 -8.01 7.51 5.67
CA TYR A 409 -9.00 7.48 6.74
C TYR A 409 -8.38 7.74 8.09
N LEU A 410 -9.15 8.40 8.94
CA LEU A 410 -8.89 8.55 10.36
C LEU A 410 -10.09 8.04 11.13
N PHE A 411 -9.85 7.22 12.14
CA PHE A 411 -10.85 6.75 13.07
C PHE A 411 -10.40 6.95 14.52
N GLY A 412 -11.30 7.45 15.35
CA GLY A 412 -11.05 7.63 16.78
C GLY A 412 -9.89 8.58 17.09
N GLY A 413 -9.09 8.26 18.11
CA GLY A 413 -8.00 9.11 18.59
C GLY A 413 -8.40 10.13 19.65
N GLY A 414 -7.42 10.87 20.16
CA GLY A 414 -7.65 11.96 21.10
C GLY A 414 -8.24 13.19 20.42
N SER A 415 -9.33 13.73 20.97
CA SER A 415 -9.94 14.96 20.48
C SER A 415 -8.99 16.15 20.60
N ILE A 416 -9.04 17.09 19.64
CA ILE A 416 -8.30 18.35 19.72
C ILE A 416 -8.99 19.35 20.67
N GLU A 417 -10.31 19.28 20.79
CA GLU A 417 -11.12 20.22 21.58
C GLU A 417 -11.25 19.80 23.05
N SER A 418 -11.13 18.50 23.32
CA SER A 418 -11.30 17.92 24.66
C SER A 418 -10.17 16.95 24.98
N ASN A 419 -10.04 16.53 26.25
CA ASN A 419 -9.12 15.45 26.64
C ASN A 419 -9.76 14.06 26.50
N SER A 420 -10.86 13.95 25.75
CA SER A 420 -11.56 12.67 25.55
C SER A 420 -11.13 12.00 24.24
N VAL A 421 -11.34 10.69 24.20
CA VAL A 421 -11.18 9.89 22.99
C VAL A 421 -12.46 9.95 22.16
N THR A 422 -12.33 10.01 20.83
CA THR A 422 -13.46 10.07 19.89
C THR A 422 -13.73 8.73 19.20
N ASN A 423 -14.89 8.60 18.55
CA ASN A 423 -15.25 7.55 17.59
C ASN A 423 -15.58 8.11 16.20
N GLN A 424 -15.21 9.37 15.95
CA GLN A 424 -15.43 9.99 14.66
C GLN A 424 -14.56 9.32 13.59
N ILE A 425 -15.10 9.27 12.37
CA ILE A 425 -14.40 8.79 11.19
C ILE A 425 -14.36 9.90 10.14
N TYR A 426 -13.18 10.13 9.61
CA TYR A 426 -12.91 11.10 8.57
C TYR A 426 -12.23 10.41 7.39
N ALA A 427 -12.52 10.88 6.18
CA ALA A 427 -11.86 10.44 4.96
C ALA A 427 -11.32 11.65 4.22
N PHE A 428 -10.02 11.66 3.94
CA PHE A 428 -9.41 12.65 3.07
C PHE A 428 -9.29 12.09 1.66
N ASP A 429 -9.93 12.77 0.71
CA ASP A 429 -9.78 12.47 -0.70
C ASP A 429 -8.50 13.09 -1.25
N THR A 430 -7.54 12.25 -1.65
CA THR A 430 -6.25 12.71 -2.19
C THR A 430 -6.31 13.29 -3.60
N PHE A 431 -7.47 13.24 -4.28
CA PHE A 431 -7.68 13.93 -5.56
C PHE A 431 -8.25 15.32 -5.39
N THR A 432 -9.32 15.42 -4.59
CA THR A 432 -10.01 16.70 -4.39
C THR A 432 -9.41 17.52 -3.26
N ASN A 433 -8.50 16.93 -2.48
CA ASN A 433 -7.95 17.48 -1.23
C ASN A 433 -9.03 17.91 -0.25
N ASN A 434 -10.13 17.16 -0.18
CA ASN A 434 -11.26 17.47 0.68
C ASN A 434 -11.40 16.43 1.78
N TRP A 435 -11.68 16.89 3.01
CA TRP A 435 -12.09 16.03 4.10
C TRP A 435 -13.59 15.82 4.10
N GLN A 436 -14.00 14.60 4.37
CA GLN A 436 -15.38 14.24 4.63
C GLN A 436 -15.48 13.63 6.01
N LYS A 437 -16.43 14.12 6.81
CA LYS A 437 -16.83 13.45 8.05
C LYS A 437 -17.88 12.42 7.70
N LEU A 438 -17.57 11.16 7.97
CA LEU A 438 -18.46 10.05 7.65
C LEU A 438 -19.30 9.67 8.86
N ASN A 439 -20.47 9.08 8.61
CA ASN A 439 -21.37 8.59 9.63
C ASN A 439 -21.60 7.08 9.44
N PHE A 440 -21.83 6.38 10.54
CA PHE A 440 -22.24 4.97 10.49
C PHE A 440 -23.77 4.91 10.44
N SER A 441 -24.33 4.10 9.53
CA SER A 441 -25.77 4.00 9.30
C SER A 441 -26.54 3.43 10.51
N SER A 442 -25.89 2.63 11.35
CA SER A 442 -26.43 2.15 12.64
C SER A 442 -25.32 1.66 13.56
N PHE A 443 -25.49 1.82 14.88
CA PHE A 443 -24.58 1.35 15.94
C PHE A 443 -23.10 1.73 15.72
N PRO A 444 -22.71 3.00 15.92
CA PRO A 444 -21.32 3.40 15.69
C PRO A 444 -20.36 2.66 16.63
N PRO A 445 -19.11 2.40 16.20
CA PRO A 445 -18.08 1.88 17.08
C PRO A 445 -17.91 2.75 18.31
N LYS A 446 -17.53 2.12 19.42
CA LYS A 446 -17.17 2.84 20.65
C LYS A 446 -15.88 3.65 20.44
N PRO A 447 -15.76 4.82 21.09
CA PRO A 447 -14.54 5.63 21.06
C PRO A 447 -13.31 4.83 21.47
N ARG A 448 -12.20 5.00 20.76
CA ARG A 448 -10.89 4.47 21.15
C ARG A 448 -9.74 5.20 20.45
N ASP A 449 -8.57 5.12 21.05
CA ASP A 449 -7.29 5.50 20.44
C ASP A 449 -6.30 4.32 20.56
N MET A 450 -5.08 4.50 20.05
CA MET A 450 -3.96 3.55 20.26
C MET A 450 -4.24 2.10 19.81
N SER A 451 -5.18 1.93 18.89
CA SER A 451 -5.53 0.66 18.24
C SER A 451 -4.81 0.56 16.89
N THR A 452 -5.04 -0.54 16.19
CA THR A 452 -4.54 -0.79 14.84
C THR A 452 -5.71 -1.04 13.90
N ALA A 453 -5.58 -0.60 12.65
CA ALA A 453 -6.49 -0.97 11.58
C ALA A 453 -5.75 -1.81 10.54
N SER A 454 -6.41 -2.82 9.99
CA SER A 454 -5.86 -3.67 8.94
C SER A 454 -6.89 -3.88 7.85
N VAL A 455 -6.51 -3.56 6.63
CA VAL A 455 -7.39 -3.59 5.45
C VAL A 455 -7.19 -4.89 4.70
N ILE A 456 -8.26 -5.67 4.56
CA ILE A 456 -8.27 -6.91 3.76
C ILE A 456 -9.53 -6.89 2.88
N ASN A 457 -9.32 -6.84 1.56
CA ASN A 457 -10.38 -6.63 0.57
C ASN A 457 -11.17 -5.34 0.86
N ASN A 458 -12.48 -5.43 1.05
CA ASN A 458 -13.35 -4.30 1.38
C ASN A 458 -13.66 -4.17 2.89
N ASN A 459 -12.88 -4.86 3.74
CA ASN A 459 -13.08 -4.86 5.18
C ASN A 459 -11.87 -4.24 5.88
N VAL A 460 -12.16 -3.44 6.89
CA VAL A 460 -11.15 -2.87 7.80
C VAL A 460 -11.40 -3.44 9.18
N PHE A 461 -10.41 -4.14 9.70
CA PHE A 461 -10.45 -4.78 11.01
C PHE A 461 -9.73 -3.90 12.02
N ILE A 462 -10.38 -3.60 13.13
CA ILE A 462 -9.87 -2.73 14.19
C ILE A 462 -9.86 -3.52 15.50
N PHE A 463 -8.68 -3.76 16.06
CA PHE A 463 -8.52 -4.59 17.24
C PHE A 463 -7.91 -3.82 18.42
N GLY A 464 -8.47 -4.03 19.61
CA GLY A 464 -7.96 -3.46 20.84
C GLY A 464 -8.02 -1.93 20.86
N GLY A 465 -7.04 -1.30 21.50
CA GLY A 465 -7.00 0.15 21.74
C GLY A 465 -7.26 0.52 23.19
N TYR A 466 -7.44 1.81 23.43
CA TYR A 466 -7.65 2.36 24.77
C TYR A 466 -8.87 3.27 24.82
N ALA A 467 -9.68 3.10 25.87
CA ALA A 467 -10.84 3.95 26.18
C ALA A 467 -11.05 3.96 27.70
N GLY A 468 -10.23 4.72 28.42
CA GLY A 468 -10.13 4.67 29.89
C GLY A 468 -9.49 3.38 30.43
N GLY A 469 -9.15 2.45 29.54
CA GLY A 469 -8.52 1.17 29.82
C GLY A 469 -8.26 0.40 28.53
N ALA A 470 -7.39 -0.61 28.60
CA ALA A 470 -7.12 -1.47 27.44
C ALA A 470 -8.38 -2.23 26.98
N ILE A 471 -8.50 -2.39 25.67
CA ILE A 471 -9.63 -3.02 24.99
C ILE A 471 -9.23 -4.37 24.36
N SER A 472 -10.15 -5.33 24.31
CA SER A 472 -9.94 -6.66 23.70
C SER A 472 -10.90 -7.03 22.56
N TYR A 473 -11.85 -6.17 22.20
CA TYR A 473 -12.82 -6.51 21.16
C TYR A 473 -12.26 -6.21 19.76
N LEU A 474 -12.77 -6.94 18.77
CA LEU A 474 -12.45 -6.82 17.36
C LEU A 474 -13.66 -6.26 16.63
N ASP A 475 -13.46 -5.19 15.89
CA ASP A 475 -14.48 -4.60 15.04
C ASP A 475 -14.11 -4.73 13.57
N LYS A 476 -15.13 -4.66 12.73
CA LYS A 476 -15.02 -4.64 11.29
C LYS A 476 -15.85 -3.50 10.72
N ILE A 477 -15.24 -2.69 9.85
CA ILE A 477 -15.93 -1.75 8.98
C ILE A 477 -15.92 -2.36 7.58
N THR A 478 -17.10 -2.59 7.01
CA THR A 478 -17.26 -3.04 5.63
C THR A 478 -17.62 -1.84 4.76
N PHE A 479 -16.84 -1.65 3.70
CA PHE A 479 -17.14 -0.71 2.64
C PHE A 479 -18.01 -1.41 1.60
N ASP A 480 -19.27 -1.00 1.52
CA ASP A 480 -20.21 -1.45 0.49
C ASP A 480 -20.08 -0.54 -0.73
N PHE A 481 -19.45 -1.08 -1.78
CA PHE A 481 -19.47 -0.48 -3.11
C PHE A 481 -20.81 -0.79 -3.76
N ILE A 482 -21.85 -0.12 -3.28
CA ILE A 482 -23.03 0.06 -4.10
C ILE A 482 -22.81 1.41 -4.78
N PRO A 483 -22.38 1.44 -6.05
CA PRO A 483 -22.41 2.68 -6.82
C PRO A 483 -23.84 3.21 -6.81
N LYS A 484 -24.08 4.26 -6.03
CA LYS A 484 -25.33 5.01 -6.02
C LYS A 484 -25.15 6.21 -6.94
N LEU A 485 -25.96 6.27 -7.99
CA LEU A 485 -26.19 7.52 -8.70
C LEU A 485 -26.94 8.45 -7.74
N VAL A 486 -26.29 9.53 -7.31
CA VAL A 486 -27.01 10.67 -6.74
C VAL A 486 -27.66 11.36 -7.94
N VAL A 487 -28.99 11.33 -7.98
CA VAL A 487 -29.82 11.94 -9.04
C VAL A 487 -30.04 13.41 -8.73
#